data_AF-A0A9N9P0P7-F1
#
_entry.id   AF-A0A9N9P0P7-F1
#
_cell.length_a   1.000
_cell.length_b   1.000
_cell.length_c   1.000
_cell.angle_alpha   90.00
_cell.angle_beta   90.00
_cell.angle_gamma   90.00
#
_symmetry.space_group_name_H-M   'P 1'
#
loop_
_entity.id
_entity.type
_entity.pdbx_description
1 polymer ?
#
loop_
_entity_poly.entity_id
_entity_poly.type
_entity_poly.pdbx_seq_one_letter_code
_entity_poly.pdbx_strand_id
1 'polypeptide(L)'
;EYSSNLCGSTYIDKEFIRYLCENFELYNALQQLQIHNYDQLQYLAQEFCKKVKLPFTGDPSTFKPVSIDLEDSCPAIVKYVTGDIRERMIDAEWMIELGYDDVKAMFDPVVQRIISHIGNHLSTSKSKYEAMFLVGGGSENQYIQDQMKLAFSQNFSMIGSPKQPITAIVRGAVQYELEKNRNISSASHGSAQYGLNMQNNILGVPQSKHVTSTESEHVTSTESEHVTSTESEHVT
;
A
#
# COMPACT_ATOMS: atom_id res chain seq x y z
N GLU A 1 -10.31 3.40 22.19
CA GLU A 1 -8.88 3.37 21.85
C GLU A 1 -8.72 3.35 20.34
N TYR A 2 -8.25 4.46 19.73
CA TYR A 2 -7.75 4.42 18.35
C TYR A 2 -6.31 3.88 18.41
N SER A 3 -6.17 2.57 18.64
CA SER A 3 -4.94 1.88 18.23
C SER A 3 -4.81 2.12 16.74
N SER A 4 -3.72 2.76 16.32
CA SER A 4 -3.49 3.21 14.95
C SER A 4 -3.74 2.06 13.97
N ASN A 5 -4.91 2.08 13.31
CA ASN A 5 -5.34 1.15 12.26
C ASN A 5 -4.56 1.36 10.96
N LEU A 6 -3.25 1.59 11.10
CA LEU A 6 -2.36 1.83 9.98
C LEU A 6 -2.06 0.49 9.33
N CYS A 7 -2.31 0.44 8.03
CA CYS A 7 -2.03 -0.70 7.17
C CYS A 7 -1.43 -0.18 5.86
N GLY A 8 -0.73 -1.05 5.14
CA GLY A 8 -0.06 -0.70 3.89
C GLY A 8 1.25 -1.44 3.71
N SER A 9 1.80 -1.39 2.50
CA SER A 9 2.99 -2.16 2.13
C SER A 9 4.23 -1.79 2.93
N THR A 10 4.36 -0.57 3.47
CA THR A 10 5.47 -0.17 4.35
C THR A 10 5.57 -1.03 5.61
N TYR A 11 4.45 -1.61 6.06
CA TYR A 11 4.48 -2.50 7.22
C TYR A 11 5.17 -3.83 6.93
N ILE A 12 5.27 -4.26 5.67
CA ILE A 12 6.06 -5.43 5.28
C ILE A 12 7.55 -5.16 5.53
N ASP A 13 8.00 -3.93 5.32
CA ASP A 13 9.39 -3.53 5.59
C ASP A 13 9.68 -3.57 7.10
N LYS A 14 8.68 -3.18 7.91
CA LYS A 14 8.75 -3.29 9.37
C LYS A 14 8.77 -4.75 9.84
N GLU A 15 8.00 -5.62 9.18
CA GLU A 15 8.04 -7.07 9.45
C GLU A 15 9.40 -7.67 9.12
N PHE A 16 10.07 -7.20 8.06
CA PHE A 16 11.46 -7.58 7.79
C PHE A 16 12.42 -7.14 8.90
N ILE A 17 12.36 -5.89 9.37
CA ILE A 17 13.17 -5.44 10.51
C ILE A 17 12.86 -6.25 11.78
N ARG A 18 11.58 -6.58 12.02
CA ARG A 18 11.16 -7.44 13.13
C ARG A 18 11.74 -8.84 13.01
N TYR A 19 11.74 -9.43 11.82
CA TYR A 19 12.34 -10.72 11.53
C TYR A 19 13.84 -10.74 11.86
N LEU A 20 14.58 -9.68 11.52
CA LEU A 20 15.99 -9.54 11.89
C LEU A 20 16.19 -9.48 13.42
N CYS A 21 15.33 -8.75 14.13
CA CYS A 21 15.37 -8.70 15.59
C CYS A 21 15.11 -10.07 16.23
N GLU A 22 14.11 -10.80 15.74
CA GLU A 22 13.62 -12.04 16.37
C GLU A 22 14.46 -13.27 16.02
N ASN A 23 14.89 -13.41 14.76
CA ASN A 23 15.59 -14.62 14.30
C ASN A 23 17.11 -14.51 14.37
N PHE A 24 17.66 -13.29 14.39
CA PHE A 24 19.11 -13.05 14.43
C PHE A 24 19.54 -12.28 15.67
N GLU A 25 18.61 -12.01 16.60
CA GLU A 25 18.87 -11.29 17.86
C GLU A 25 19.46 -9.87 17.64
N LEU A 26 19.17 -9.25 16.49
CA LEU A 26 19.78 -7.98 16.07
C LEU A 26 19.12 -6.73 16.67
N TYR A 27 18.19 -6.89 17.63
CA TYR A 27 17.41 -5.79 18.19
C TYR A 27 18.26 -4.61 18.66
N ASN A 28 19.28 -4.87 19.48
CA ASN A 28 20.15 -3.81 20.02
C ASN A 28 20.93 -3.11 18.90
N ALA A 29 21.44 -3.87 17.92
CA ALA A 29 22.20 -3.31 16.81
C ALA A 29 21.32 -2.44 15.90
N LEU A 30 20.11 -2.91 15.58
CA LEU A 30 19.13 -2.18 14.77
C LEU A 30 18.65 -0.91 15.48
N GLN A 31 18.54 -0.93 16.82
CA GLN A 31 18.24 0.29 17.59
C GLN A 31 19.37 1.33 17.49
N GLN A 32 20.64 0.90 17.58
CA GLN A 32 21.78 1.81 17.40
C GLN A 32 21.84 2.36 15.97
N LEU A 33 21.57 1.52 14.95
CA LEU A 33 21.46 1.96 13.56
C LEU A 33 20.35 2.99 13.38
N GLN A 34 19.18 2.79 13.99
CA GLN A 34 18.07 3.73 13.89
C GLN A 34 18.43 5.13 14.43
N ILE A 35 19.27 5.20 15.47
CA ILE A 35 19.68 6.48 16.09
C ILE A 35 20.84 7.12 15.33
N HIS A 36 21.83 6.33 14.93
CA HIS A 36 23.14 6.84 14.49
C HIS A 36 23.41 6.67 12.98
N ASN A 37 22.70 5.76 12.31
CA ASN A 37 22.93 5.37 10.91
C ASN A 37 21.61 5.02 10.20
N TYR A 38 20.61 5.89 10.34
CA TYR A 38 19.27 5.66 9.81
C TYR A 38 19.26 5.50 8.28
N ASP A 39 20.15 6.19 7.58
CA ASP A 39 20.36 6.10 6.14
C ASP A 39 20.74 4.68 5.70
N GLN A 40 21.62 4.00 6.46
CA GLN A 40 22.00 2.62 6.17
C GLN A 40 20.89 1.63 6.51
N LEU A 41 20.14 1.86 7.59
CA LEU A 41 18.95 1.08 7.90
C LEU A 41 17.89 1.21 6.79
N GLN A 42 17.74 2.42 6.24
CA GLN A 42 16.86 2.67 5.10
C GLN A 42 17.34 1.95 3.84
N TYR A 43 18.65 1.96 3.56
CA TYR A 43 19.21 1.22 2.42
C TYR A 43 19.00 -0.28 2.55
N LEU A 44 19.19 -0.85 3.75
CA LEU A 44 18.88 -2.26 4.02
C LEU A 44 17.41 -2.60 3.74
N ALA A 45 16.47 -1.76 4.17
CA ALA A 45 15.06 -1.93 3.86
C ALA A 45 14.77 -1.82 2.34
N GLN A 46 15.47 -0.94 1.62
CA GLN A 46 15.37 -0.83 0.16
C GLN A 46 15.91 -2.06 -0.55
N GLU A 47 17.01 -2.65 -0.09
CA GLU A 47 17.56 -3.88 -0.65
C GLU A 47 16.58 -5.05 -0.46
N PHE A 48 15.99 -5.19 0.71
CA PHE A 48 14.86 -6.11 0.92
C PHE A 48 13.70 -5.82 -0.04
N CYS A 49 13.33 -4.55 -0.21
CA CYS A 49 12.24 -4.19 -1.12
C CYS A 49 12.51 -4.67 -2.56
N LYS A 50 13.70 -4.38 -3.09
CA LYS A 50 14.08 -4.69 -4.48
C LYS A 50 14.23 -6.18 -4.71
N LYS A 51 14.93 -6.89 -3.81
CA LYS A 51 15.30 -8.29 -4.00
C LYS A 51 14.20 -9.26 -3.60
N VAL A 52 13.36 -8.88 -2.64
CA VAL A 52 12.42 -9.79 -1.98
C VAL A 52 10.97 -9.34 -2.13
N LYS A 53 10.65 -8.14 -1.62
CA LYS A 53 9.25 -7.68 -1.53
C LYS A 53 8.60 -7.46 -2.89
N LEU A 54 9.25 -6.73 -3.80
CA LEU A 54 8.67 -6.43 -5.11
C LEU A 54 8.49 -7.70 -5.96
N PRO A 55 9.47 -8.63 -6.03
CA PRO A 55 9.32 -9.85 -6.81
C PRO A 55 8.41 -10.92 -6.19
N PHE A 56 8.04 -10.82 -4.91
CA PHE A 56 7.28 -11.87 -4.22
C PHE A 56 5.88 -12.05 -4.83
N THR A 57 5.60 -13.26 -5.33
CA THR A 57 4.32 -13.64 -5.94
C THR A 57 3.44 -14.46 -5.00
N GLY A 58 4.01 -15.03 -3.94
CA GLY A 58 3.34 -15.98 -3.05
C GLY A 58 3.21 -17.40 -3.62
N ASP A 59 3.77 -17.70 -4.80
CA ASP A 59 3.80 -19.04 -5.37
C ASP A 59 5.07 -19.79 -4.93
N PRO A 60 4.96 -20.82 -4.06
CA PRO A 60 6.11 -21.56 -3.56
C PRO A 60 6.83 -22.35 -4.66
N SER A 61 6.17 -22.69 -5.76
CA SER A 61 6.78 -23.47 -6.85
C SER A 61 7.79 -22.68 -7.68
N THR A 62 7.69 -21.34 -7.64
CA THR A 62 8.57 -20.43 -8.38
C THR A 62 9.57 -19.70 -7.48
N PHE A 63 9.37 -19.78 -6.16
CA PHE A 63 10.20 -19.09 -5.18
C PHE A 63 11.59 -19.72 -5.08
N LYS A 64 12.61 -18.87 -5.04
CA LYS A 64 13.99 -19.26 -4.75
C LYS A 64 14.43 -18.49 -3.50
N PRO A 65 15.12 -19.13 -2.55
CA PRO A 65 15.68 -18.42 -1.40
C PRO A 65 16.49 -17.21 -1.86
N VAL A 66 16.35 -16.11 -1.13
CA VAL A 66 17.00 -14.84 -1.45
C VAL A 66 17.93 -14.49 -0.31
N SER A 67 19.20 -14.26 -0.62
CA SER A 67 20.19 -13.84 0.37
C SER A 67 20.37 -12.32 0.37
N ILE A 68 20.43 -11.74 1.55
CA ILE A 68 20.74 -10.32 1.79
C ILE A 68 22.07 -10.27 2.54
N ASP A 69 23.03 -9.56 1.96
CA ASP A 69 24.31 -9.25 2.60
C ASP A 69 24.14 -8.03 3.51
N LEU A 70 24.23 -8.24 4.83
CA LEU A 70 24.10 -7.17 5.80
C LEU A 70 25.34 -6.27 5.87
N GLU A 71 26.53 -6.78 5.56
CA GLU A 71 27.75 -5.99 5.56
C GLU A 71 27.81 -5.04 4.36
N ASP A 72 27.34 -5.48 3.18
CA ASP A 72 27.22 -4.64 1.99
C ASP A 72 26.05 -3.64 2.12
N SER A 73 24.87 -4.12 2.56
CA SER A 73 23.66 -3.29 2.62
C SER A 73 23.62 -2.37 3.84
N CYS A 74 24.32 -2.71 4.91
CA CYS A 74 24.33 -1.93 6.15
C CYS A 74 25.68 -2.02 6.88
N PRO A 75 26.80 -1.55 6.30
CA PRO A 75 28.14 -1.76 6.87
C PRO A 75 28.31 -1.32 8.34
N ALA A 76 27.54 -0.32 8.80
CA ALA A 76 27.56 0.15 10.18
C ALA A 76 27.06 -0.91 11.18
N ILE A 77 26.28 -1.91 10.76
CA ILE A 77 25.79 -2.98 11.62
C ILE A 77 26.94 -3.75 12.30
N VAL A 78 28.05 -3.89 11.58
CA VAL A 78 29.28 -4.53 12.06
C VAL A 78 29.84 -3.83 13.31
N LYS A 79 29.52 -2.56 13.56
CA LYS A 79 29.98 -1.85 14.77
C LYS A 79 29.12 -2.16 15.99
N TYR A 80 27.87 -2.54 15.78
CA TYR A 80 26.87 -2.63 16.86
C TYR A 80 26.55 -4.06 17.30
N VAL A 81 26.87 -5.06 16.46
CA VAL A 81 26.75 -6.47 16.84
C VAL A 81 27.99 -6.92 17.60
N THR A 82 27.79 -7.49 18.79
CA THR A 82 28.86 -7.88 19.72
C THR A 82 28.61 -9.28 20.30
N GLY A 83 29.63 -9.84 20.97
CA GLY A 83 29.57 -11.16 21.61
C GLY A 83 29.29 -12.31 20.64
N ASP A 84 28.64 -13.37 21.14
CA ASP A 84 28.33 -14.59 20.39
C ASP A 84 27.52 -14.32 19.11
N ILE A 85 26.67 -13.28 19.10
CA ILE A 85 25.90 -12.90 17.90
C ILE A 85 26.87 -12.47 16.79
N ARG A 86 27.92 -11.73 17.13
CA ARG A 86 28.92 -11.27 16.16
C ARG A 86 29.67 -12.45 15.57
N GLU A 87 30.08 -13.41 16.39
CA GLU A 87 30.79 -14.60 15.95
C GLU A 87 29.94 -15.40 14.96
N ARG A 88 28.66 -15.62 15.27
CA ARG A 88 27.72 -16.28 14.34
C ARG A 88 27.51 -15.51 13.03
N MET A 89 27.47 -14.18 13.08
CA MET A 89 27.34 -13.35 11.87
C MET A 89 28.61 -13.40 11.01
N ILE A 90 29.79 -13.45 11.62
CA ILE A 90 31.05 -13.63 10.89
C ILE A 90 31.09 -15.01 10.23
N ASP A 91 30.71 -16.07 10.94
CA ASP A 91 30.67 -17.44 10.40
C ASP A 91 29.66 -17.57 9.24
N ALA A 92 28.58 -16.80 9.29
CA ALA A 92 27.59 -16.70 8.21
C ALA A 92 27.97 -15.69 7.11
N GLU A 93 29.17 -15.10 7.16
CA GLU A 93 29.63 -14.06 6.24
C GLU A 93 28.64 -12.88 6.12
N TRP A 94 27.94 -12.54 7.20
CA TRP A 94 26.88 -11.53 7.27
C TRP A 94 25.70 -11.75 6.31
N MET A 95 25.57 -12.96 5.75
CA MET A 95 24.50 -13.33 4.83
C MET A 95 23.26 -13.80 5.58
N ILE A 96 22.12 -13.18 5.26
CA ILE A 96 20.80 -13.64 5.71
C ILE A 96 20.07 -14.26 4.54
N GLU A 97 19.80 -15.56 4.62
CA GLU A 97 18.94 -16.25 3.66
C GLU A 97 17.48 -16.17 4.09
N LEU A 98 16.61 -15.78 3.15
CA LEU A 98 15.17 -15.70 3.35
C LEU A 98 14.48 -16.78 2.51
N GLY A 99 13.82 -17.72 3.19
CA GLY A 99 12.99 -18.75 2.58
C GLY A 99 11.59 -18.24 2.23
N TYR A 100 10.82 -19.10 1.56
CA TYR A 100 9.44 -18.78 1.17
C TYR A 100 8.58 -18.47 2.39
N ASP A 101 8.65 -19.32 3.43
CA ASP A 101 7.83 -19.18 4.63
C ASP A 101 8.19 -17.91 5.42
N ASP A 102 9.48 -17.54 5.46
CA ASP A 102 9.93 -16.31 6.11
C ASP A 102 9.31 -15.09 5.44
N VAL A 103 9.44 -14.99 4.11
CA VAL A 103 8.88 -13.87 3.34
C VAL A 103 7.36 -13.85 3.46
N LYS A 104 6.71 -15.01 3.35
CA LYS A 104 5.25 -15.11 3.49
C LYS A 104 4.79 -14.66 4.87
N ALA A 105 5.51 -15.01 5.94
CA ALA A 105 5.21 -14.57 7.31
C ALA A 105 5.35 -13.05 7.50
N MET A 106 6.18 -12.38 6.70
CA MET A 106 6.25 -10.90 6.68
C MET A 106 5.05 -10.26 5.95
N PHE A 107 4.52 -10.91 4.92
CA PHE A 107 3.40 -10.40 4.12
C PHE A 107 2.04 -10.66 4.77
N ASP A 108 1.80 -11.88 5.24
CA ASP A 108 0.48 -12.37 5.65
C ASP A 108 -0.20 -11.48 6.70
N PRO A 109 0.45 -11.08 7.81
CA PRO A 109 -0.19 -10.24 8.83
C PRO A 109 -0.63 -8.88 8.27
N VAL A 110 0.16 -8.32 7.33
CA VAL A 110 -0.14 -7.03 6.71
C VAL A 110 -1.30 -7.16 5.74
N VAL A 111 -1.30 -8.19 4.88
CA VAL A 111 -2.38 -8.46 3.92
C VAL A 111 -3.69 -8.75 4.64
N GLN A 112 -3.67 -9.57 5.70
CA GLN A 112 -4.85 -9.87 6.50
C GLN A 112 -5.43 -8.60 7.14
N ARG A 113 -4.57 -7.69 7.61
CA ARG A 113 -5.00 -6.39 8.14
C ARG A 113 -5.70 -5.57 7.06
N ILE A 114 -5.14 -5.48 5.85
CA ILE A 114 -5.76 -4.78 4.71
C ILE A 114 -7.13 -5.39 4.37
N ILE A 115 -7.23 -6.72 4.27
CA ILE A 115 -8.49 -7.43 4.00
C ILE A 115 -9.53 -7.11 5.09
N SER A 116 -9.13 -7.17 6.37
CA SER A 116 -10.01 -6.86 7.49
C SER A 116 -10.55 -5.43 7.42
N HIS A 117 -9.68 -4.44 7.14
CA HIS A 117 -10.11 -3.05 6.98
C HIS A 117 -11.11 -2.88 5.86
N ILE A 118 -10.82 -3.40 4.66
CA ILE A 118 -11.72 -3.31 3.51
C ILE A 118 -13.05 -4.01 3.84
N GLY A 119 -13.02 -5.24 4.37
CA GLY A 119 -14.22 -6.00 4.72
C GLY A 119 -15.12 -5.27 5.72
N ASN A 120 -14.55 -4.61 6.72
CA ASN A 120 -15.32 -3.79 7.67
C ASN A 120 -16.03 -2.63 6.97
N HIS A 121 -15.36 -1.95 6.03
CA HIS A 121 -16.00 -0.89 5.23
C HIS A 121 -17.12 -1.44 4.34
N LEU A 122 -16.97 -2.62 3.73
CA LEU A 122 -18.02 -3.21 2.90
C LEU A 122 -19.23 -3.63 3.73
N SER A 123 -19.02 -4.16 4.94
CA SER A 123 -20.11 -4.64 5.82
C SER A 123 -21.05 -3.54 6.30
N THR A 124 -20.60 -2.28 6.29
CA THR A 124 -21.38 -1.12 6.73
C THR A 124 -22.20 -0.47 5.60
N SER A 125 -21.99 -0.91 4.35
CA SER A 125 -22.67 -0.40 3.16
C SER A 125 -23.79 -1.33 2.71
N LYS A 126 -24.91 -0.75 2.25
CA LYS A 126 -26.03 -1.49 1.62
C LYS A 126 -25.92 -1.56 0.09
N SER A 127 -24.91 -0.94 -0.50
CA SER A 127 -24.77 -0.81 -1.95
C SER A 127 -24.00 -1.97 -2.56
N LYS A 128 -24.37 -2.34 -3.79
CA LYS A 128 -23.60 -3.27 -4.62
C LYS A 128 -22.40 -2.53 -5.20
N TYR A 129 -21.22 -3.12 -5.11
CA TYR A 129 -20.00 -2.55 -5.67
C TYR A 129 -19.72 -3.11 -7.07
N GLU A 130 -19.30 -2.26 -7.99
CA GLU A 130 -18.97 -2.66 -9.36
C GLU A 130 -17.47 -2.94 -9.49
N ALA A 131 -16.63 -1.98 -9.12
CA ALA A 131 -15.19 -2.07 -9.33
C ALA A 131 -14.36 -1.74 -8.08
N MET A 132 -13.24 -2.43 -7.93
CA MET A 132 -12.15 -2.10 -7.00
C MET A 132 -10.89 -1.82 -7.80
N PHE A 133 -10.32 -0.62 -7.63
CA PHE A 133 -9.04 -0.24 -8.21
C PHE A 133 -7.97 -0.24 -7.12
N LEU A 134 -6.94 -1.07 -7.30
CA LEU A 134 -5.77 -1.12 -6.43
C LEU A 134 -4.77 -0.06 -6.92
N VAL A 135 -4.35 0.86 -6.05
CA VAL A 135 -3.44 1.96 -6.38
C VAL A 135 -2.31 2.10 -5.35
N GLY A 136 -1.25 2.83 -5.69
CA GLY A 136 -0.06 3.01 -4.86
C GLY A 136 0.95 1.87 -4.98
N GLY A 137 2.17 2.05 -4.44
CA GLY A 137 3.28 1.09 -4.65
C GLY A 137 3.00 -0.32 -4.14
N GLY A 138 2.26 -0.47 -3.04
CA GLY A 138 1.87 -1.80 -2.56
C GLY A 138 1.03 -2.61 -3.55
N SER A 139 0.25 -1.94 -4.40
CA SER A 139 -0.57 -2.61 -5.41
C SER A 139 0.21 -3.08 -6.64
N GLU A 140 1.52 -2.80 -6.73
CA GLU A 140 2.39 -3.37 -7.77
C GLU A 140 2.77 -4.82 -7.47
N ASN A 141 2.74 -5.22 -6.20
CA ASN A 141 3.09 -6.57 -5.79
C ASN A 141 1.97 -7.57 -6.16
N GLN A 142 2.35 -8.64 -6.86
CA GLN A 142 1.42 -9.64 -7.37
C GLN A 142 0.69 -10.39 -6.25
N TYR A 143 1.40 -10.78 -5.17
CA TYR A 143 0.80 -11.47 -4.05
C TYR A 143 -0.33 -10.63 -3.42
N ILE A 144 -0.09 -9.34 -3.17
CA ILE A 144 -1.11 -8.43 -2.64
C ILE A 144 -2.33 -8.36 -3.57
N GLN A 145 -2.12 -8.20 -4.88
CA GLN A 145 -3.22 -8.15 -5.84
C GLN A 145 -4.06 -9.43 -5.83
N ASP A 146 -3.43 -10.60 -5.81
CA ASP A 146 -4.13 -11.88 -5.84
C ASP A 146 -4.88 -12.17 -4.55
N GLN A 147 -4.33 -11.76 -3.40
CA GLN A 147 -5.03 -11.82 -2.12
C GLN A 147 -6.28 -10.93 -2.10
N MET A 148 -6.21 -9.71 -2.68
CA MET A 148 -7.41 -8.85 -2.82
C MET A 148 -8.47 -9.47 -3.74
N LYS A 149 -8.06 -10.03 -4.88
CA LYS A 149 -8.99 -10.72 -5.81
C LYS A 149 -9.65 -11.91 -5.14
N LEU A 150 -8.87 -12.73 -4.44
CA LEU A 150 -9.38 -13.89 -3.72
C LEU A 150 -10.41 -13.48 -2.65
N ALA A 151 -10.07 -12.48 -1.84
CA ALA A 151 -10.91 -12.03 -0.73
C ALA A 151 -12.23 -11.39 -1.18
N PHE A 152 -12.24 -10.66 -2.31
CA PHE A 152 -13.36 -9.79 -2.66
C PHE A 152 -14.04 -10.08 -4.01
N SER A 153 -13.68 -11.18 -4.69
CA SER A 153 -14.29 -11.58 -5.98
C SER A 153 -15.82 -11.75 -5.94
N GLN A 154 -16.40 -12.02 -4.77
CA GLN A 154 -17.86 -12.10 -4.62
C GLN A 154 -18.53 -10.73 -4.39
N ASN A 155 -17.76 -9.74 -3.95
CA ASN A 155 -18.25 -8.40 -3.62
C ASN A 155 -18.18 -7.43 -4.82
N PHE A 156 -17.25 -7.64 -5.75
CA PHE A 156 -16.99 -6.76 -6.89
C PHE A 156 -17.00 -7.53 -8.21
N SER A 157 -17.55 -6.92 -9.27
CA SER A 157 -17.50 -7.51 -10.62
C SER A 157 -16.13 -7.34 -11.29
N MET A 158 -15.37 -6.32 -10.89
CA MET A 158 -14.02 -6.08 -11.38
C MET A 158 -13.07 -5.71 -10.25
N ILE A 159 -11.91 -6.37 -10.16
CA ILE A 159 -10.82 -6.01 -9.25
C ILE A 159 -9.55 -5.95 -10.08
N GLY A 160 -8.87 -4.81 -10.08
CA GLY A 160 -7.68 -4.62 -10.90
C GLY A 160 -6.82 -3.45 -10.46
N SER A 161 -5.61 -3.40 -11.01
CA SER A 161 -4.65 -2.32 -10.80
C SER A 161 -4.45 -1.60 -12.15
N PRO A 162 -4.38 -0.25 -12.19
CA PRO A 162 -4.05 0.44 -13.42
C PRO A 162 -2.60 0.14 -13.82
N LYS A 163 -2.22 0.42 -15.08
CA LYS A 163 -0.87 0.11 -15.60
C LYS A 163 0.28 0.72 -14.77
N GLN A 164 0.04 1.85 -14.11
CA GLN A 164 1.04 2.53 -13.27
C GLN A 164 0.41 2.92 -11.94
N PRO A 165 0.31 1.98 -10.99
CA PRO A 165 -0.47 2.16 -9.78
C PRO A 165 0.04 3.29 -8.88
N ILE A 166 1.36 3.49 -8.81
CA ILE A 166 1.98 4.60 -8.06
C ILE A 166 1.50 5.97 -8.55
N THR A 167 1.43 6.15 -9.87
CA THR A 167 1.09 7.46 -10.47
C THR A 167 -0.40 7.65 -10.71
N ALA A 168 -1.24 6.64 -10.38
CA ALA A 168 -2.65 6.63 -10.71
C ALA A 168 -3.41 7.84 -10.13
N ILE A 169 -3.11 8.20 -8.89
CA ILE A 169 -3.74 9.33 -8.18
C ILE A 169 -3.39 10.65 -8.88
N VAL A 170 -2.10 10.91 -9.11
CA VAL A 170 -1.64 12.16 -9.74
C VAL A 170 -2.13 12.26 -11.18
N ARG A 171 -2.10 11.15 -11.94
CA ARG A 171 -2.67 11.09 -13.30
C ARG A 171 -4.16 11.43 -13.30
N GLY A 172 -4.92 10.87 -12.37
CA GLY A 172 -6.34 11.16 -12.20
C GLY A 172 -6.60 12.62 -11.89
N ALA A 173 -5.83 13.22 -10.97
CA ALA A 173 -5.94 14.63 -10.60
C ALA A 173 -5.66 15.57 -11.79
N VAL A 174 -4.58 15.30 -12.54
CA VAL A 174 -4.23 16.09 -13.74
C VAL A 174 -5.31 15.94 -14.82
N GLN A 175 -5.80 14.72 -15.06
CA GLN A 175 -6.84 14.48 -16.04
C GLN A 175 -8.15 15.20 -15.69
N TYR A 176 -8.56 15.15 -14.41
CA TYR A 176 -9.74 15.85 -13.92
C TYR A 176 -9.68 17.36 -14.22
N GLU A 177 -8.55 18.00 -13.92
CA GLU A 177 -8.38 19.44 -14.16
C GLU A 177 -8.39 19.78 -15.66
N LEU A 178 -7.75 18.95 -16.50
CA LEU A 178 -7.78 19.14 -17.96
C LEU A 178 -9.19 19.00 -18.54
N GLU A 179 -10.00 18.06 -18.04
CA GLU A 179 -11.37 17.85 -18.50
C GLU A 179 -12.31 18.97 -18.04
N LYS A 180 -12.19 19.41 -16.78
CA LYS A 180 -12.91 20.56 -16.24
C LYS A 180 -12.67 21.81 -17.10
N ASN A 181 -11.42 22.09 -17.47
CA ASN A 181 -11.07 23.24 -18.31
C ASN A 181 -11.59 23.13 -19.75
N ARG A 182 -11.67 21.91 -20.32
CA ARG A 182 -12.34 21.68 -21.62
C ARG A 182 -13.83 21.95 -21.55
N ASN A 183 -14.50 21.51 -20.48
CA ASN A 183 -15.95 21.65 -20.32
C ASN A 183 -16.38 23.11 -20.05
N ILE A 184 -15.54 23.90 -19.38
CA ILE A 184 -15.74 25.35 -19.24
C ILE A 184 -15.64 26.05 -20.62
N SER A 185 -14.80 25.53 -21.52
CA SER A 185 -14.65 26.05 -22.88
C SER A 185 -15.79 25.66 -23.82
N SER A 186 -16.60 24.65 -23.47
CA SER A 186 -17.67 24.08 -24.30
C SER A 186 -19.07 24.23 -23.70
N ALA A 187 -19.29 25.20 -22.82
CA ALA A 187 -20.57 25.41 -22.11
C ALA A 187 -21.76 25.68 -23.07
N SER A 188 -22.33 24.61 -23.59
CA SER A 188 -23.72 24.46 -24.04
C SER A 188 -24.02 22.96 -23.94
N HIS A 189 -25.22 22.60 -23.49
CA HIS A 189 -25.71 21.24 -23.16
C HIS A 189 -25.47 20.79 -21.71
N GLY A 190 -26.30 21.33 -20.81
CA GLY A 190 -26.51 20.74 -19.49
C GLY A 190 -27.18 19.37 -19.61
N SER A 191 -26.69 18.38 -18.87
CA SER A 191 -27.34 17.09 -18.72
C SER A 191 -28.50 17.21 -17.72
N ALA A 192 -29.73 17.15 -18.21
CA ALA A 192 -30.90 16.94 -17.37
C ALA A 192 -31.03 15.43 -17.08
N GLN A 193 -31.04 15.03 -15.81
CA GLN A 193 -31.54 13.71 -15.42
C GLN A 193 -33.08 13.73 -15.54
N TYR A 194 -33.61 13.01 -16.52
CA TYR A 194 -35.04 12.80 -16.65
C TYR A 194 -35.43 11.55 -15.86
N GLY A 195 -36.09 11.74 -14.71
CA GLY A 195 -36.80 10.69 -14.00
C GLY A 195 -38.27 10.68 -14.37
N LEU A 196 -38.81 9.54 -14.82
CA LEU A 196 -40.25 9.35 -14.95
C LEU A 196 -40.83 9.02 -13.57
N ASN A 197 -41.62 9.94 -13.01
CA ASN A 197 -42.36 9.70 -11.78
C ASN A 197 -43.62 8.89 -12.11
N MET A 198 -43.61 7.58 -11.84
CA MET A 198 -44.83 6.77 -11.91
C MET A 198 -45.58 6.86 -10.59
N GLN A 199 -46.38 7.92 -10.43
CA GLN A 199 -47.35 8.03 -9.33
C GLN A 199 -48.63 7.29 -9.70
N ASN A 200 -49.01 6.30 -8.89
CA ASN A 200 -50.34 5.71 -8.91
C ASN A 200 -51.38 6.80 -8.62
N ASN A 201 -52.30 7.00 -9.56
CA ASN A 201 -53.43 7.92 -9.47
C ASN A 201 -54.30 7.63 -8.24
N ILE A 202 -54.29 8.50 -7.24
CA ILE A 202 -55.48 8.82 -6.46
C ILE A 202 -55.58 10.36 -6.39
N LEU A 203 -56.75 10.86 -6.78
CA LEU A 203 -57.15 12.25 -6.99
C LEU A 203 -56.67 13.25 -5.91
N GLY A 204 -56.10 14.39 -6.36
CA GLY A 204 -56.36 15.70 -5.76
C GLY A 204 -55.17 16.55 -5.28
N VAL A 205 -54.93 17.65 -6.01
CA VAL A 205 -54.33 18.97 -5.62
C VAL A 205 -52.78 19.10 -5.56
N PRO A 206 -52.17 20.08 -6.28
CA PRO A 206 -50.72 20.28 -6.35
C PRO A 206 -50.18 21.38 -5.42
N GLN A 207 -48.93 21.23 -4.96
CA GLN A 207 -47.88 22.22 -4.58
C GLN A 207 -46.90 21.51 -3.62
N SER A 208 -45.57 21.68 -3.60
CA SER A 208 -44.67 22.79 -3.91
C SER A 208 -43.26 22.23 -4.19
N LYS A 209 -42.40 23.05 -4.81
CA LYS A 209 -41.00 22.77 -5.15
C LYS A 209 -40.16 22.53 -3.89
N HIS A 210 -39.47 21.38 -3.84
CA HIS A 210 -38.36 21.18 -2.89
C HIS A 210 -37.05 21.17 -3.67
N VAL A 211 -36.22 22.18 -3.42
CA VAL A 211 -34.79 22.15 -3.76
C VAL A 211 -34.10 21.42 -2.61
N THR A 212 -33.38 20.34 -2.91
CA THR A 212 -32.45 19.72 -1.96
C THR A 212 -31.03 19.88 -2.49
N SER A 213 -30.25 20.69 -1.79
CA SER A 213 -28.80 20.74 -1.90
C SER A 213 -28.22 19.40 -1.45
N THR A 214 -27.40 18.78 -2.28
CA THR A 214 -26.52 17.68 -1.89
C THR A 214 -25.09 18.14 -2.06
N GLU A 215 -24.31 18.06 -0.98
CA GLU A 215 -22.94 17.54 -1.01
C GLU A 215 -22.41 17.45 0.42
N SER A 216 -22.29 16.22 0.92
CA SER A 216 -21.29 15.89 1.93
C SER A 216 -20.37 14.86 1.29
N GLU A 217 -19.29 15.31 0.66
CA GLU A 217 -18.19 14.45 0.28
C GLU A 217 -17.26 14.32 1.49
N HIS A 218 -17.22 13.12 2.07
CA HIS A 218 -16.12 12.76 2.97
C HIS A 218 -14.93 12.29 2.12
N VAL A 219 -14.03 13.23 1.84
CA VAL A 219 -12.66 12.92 1.41
C VAL A 219 -11.85 12.71 2.69
N THR A 220 -11.49 11.47 3.00
CA THR A 220 -10.44 11.21 3.99
C THR A 220 -9.09 11.35 3.31
N SER A 221 -8.50 12.54 3.38
CA SER A 221 -7.08 12.74 3.13
C SER A 221 -6.30 12.27 4.36
N THR A 222 -5.33 11.38 4.15
CA THR A 222 -4.24 11.17 5.10
C THR A 222 -2.93 11.38 4.33
N GLU A 223 -2.58 12.64 4.14
CA GLU A 223 -1.18 13.09 4.09
C GLU A 223 -0.78 13.34 5.56
N SER A 224 0.42 13.07 6.06
CA SER A 224 1.76 13.06 5.49
C SER A 224 2.70 12.32 6.47
N GLU A 225 3.82 11.80 5.97
CA GLU A 225 5.15 12.01 6.57
C GLU A 225 6.24 11.58 5.56
N HIS A 226 7.01 12.58 5.12
CA HIS A 226 8.31 12.60 4.44
C HIS A 226 8.65 11.61 3.31
N VAL A 227 8.68 12.14 2.08
CA VAL A 227 9.60 11.70 1.01
C VAL A 227 10.63 12.82 0.80
N THR A 228 11.88 12.61 1.21
CA THR A 228 13.03 13.40 0.74
C THR A 228 13.75 12.58 -0.32
N SER A 229 13.63 12.98 -1.58
CA SER A 229 14.53 12.56 -2.66
C SER A 229 15.60 13.62 -2.84
N THR A 230 16.85 13.31 -2.48
CA THR A 230 18.02 14.08 -2.91
C THR A 230 18.62 13.40 -4.13
N GLU A 231 18.39 13.98 -5.31
CA GLU A 231 19.21 13.73 -6.50
C GLU A 231 20.44 14.65 -6.40
N SER A 232 21.63 14.06 -6.29
CA SER A 232 22.89 14.74 -6.55
C SER A 232 23.36 14.32 -7.94
N GLU A 233 23.09 15.17 -8.93
CA GLU A 233 23.77 15.07 -10.23
C GLU A 233 25.19 15.64 -10.10
N HIS A 234 26.18 14.75 -10.18
CA HIS A 234 27.56 15.15 -10.40
C HIS A 234 27.78 15.26 -11.91
N VAL A 235 27.87 16.49 -12.42
CA VAL A 235 28.41 16.76 -13.76
C VAL A 235 29.94 16.72 -13.64
N THR A 236 30.57 15.89 -14.46
CA THR A 236 32.03 15.83 -14.66
C THR A 236 32.56 17.05 -15.38
#